data_AF-A0A8J2MKS6-F1
#
_entry.id   AF-A0A8J2MKS6-F1
#
_cell.length_a   1.000
_cell.length_b   1.000
_cell.length_c   1.000
_cell.angle_alpha   90.00
_cell.angle_beta   90.00
_cell.angle_gamma   90.00
#
_symmetry.space_group_name_H-M   'P 1'
#
loop_
_entity.id
_entity.type
_entity.pdbx_description
1 polymer ?
#
loop_
_entity_poly.entity_id
_entity_poly.type
_entity_poly.pdbx_seq_one_letter_code
_entity_poly.pdbx_strand_id
1 'polypeptide(L)' 'LCFTKLKLLLLAIEIKGEGGADSKISINPRGAKIAANTQGFFIAQSADEVKRAWFYCKACHEDIKDETLIKKCKCK' A
#
# COMPACT_ATOMS: atom_id res chain seq x y z
N LEU A 1 -9.15 -1.65 -2.73
CA LEU A 1 -7.96 -1.23 -3.51
C LEU A 1 -6.89 -2.33 -3.50
N CYS A 2 -6.20 -2.58 -2.38
CA CYS A 2 -5.08 -3.54 -2.34
C CYS A 2 -5.46 -4.94 -2.82
N PHE A 3 -6.48 -5.56 -2.22
CA PHE A 3 -6.88 -6.91 -2.60
C PHE A 3 -7.59 -6.94 -3.97
N THR A 4 -8.54 -6.02 -4.18
CA THR A 4 -9.43 -6.06 -5.35
C THR A 4 -8.76 -5.64 -6.65
N LYS A 5 -7.90 -4.61 -6.63
CA LYS A 5 -7.23 -4.07 -7.83
C LYS A 5 -5.76 -4.49 -7.92
N LEU A 6 -5.02 -4.47 -6.82
CA LEU A 6 -3.57 -4.76 -6.86
C LEU A 6 -3.24 -6.25 -6.67
N LYS A 7 -4.23 -7.07 -6.28
CA LYS A 7 -4.06 -8.48 -5.87
C LYS A 7 -3.05 -8.66 -4.74
N LEU A 8 -2.96 -7.68 -3.84
CA LEU A 8 -2.08 -7.71 -2.66
C LEU A 8 -2.91 -7.79 -1.39
N LEU A 9 -2.58 -8.73 -0.50
CA LEU A 9 -3.23 -8.84 0.79
C LEU A 9 -2.47 -7.99 1.82
N LEU A 10 -3.05 -6.86 2.22
CA LEU A 10 -2.53 -6.00 3.29
C LEU A 10 -2.88 -6.60 4.66
N LEU A 11 -1.89 -6.93 5.48
CA LEU A 11 -2.05 -7.50 6.82
C LEU A 11 -1.99 -6.46 7.93
N ALA A 12 -1.00 -5.56 7.86
CA ALA A 12 -0.69 -4.63 8.93
C ALA A 12 -0.15 -3.32 8.36
N ILE A 13 -0.21 -2.28 9.17
CA ILE A 13 0.41 -0.99 8.89
C ILE A 13 1.23 -0.53 10.09
N GLU A 14 2.28 0.21 9.81
CA GLU A 14 3.00 0.97 10.83
C GLU A 14 2.23 2.24 11.20
N ILE A 15 1.97 2.40 12.49
CA ILE A 15 1.45 3.63 13.07
C ILE A 15 2.61 4.32 13.78
N LYS A 16 3.03 5.47 13.26
CA LYS A 16 4.08 6.29 13.88
C LYS A 16 3.55 6.84 15.19
N GLY A 17 4.35 6.69 16.25
CA GLY A 17 4.06 7.34 17.54
C GLY A 17 4.18 8.86 17.44
N GLU A 18 3.40 9.57 18.23
CA GLU A 18 3.55 11.03 18.38
C GLU A 18 4.76 11.37 19.27
N GLY A 19 5.41 12.50 19.03
CA GLY A 19 6.41 13.06 19.95
C GLY A 19 7.70 12.24 20.14
N GLY A 20 8.08 11.41 19.16
CA GLY A 20 9.27 10.55 19.25
C GLY A 20 9.04 9.21 19.94
N ALA A 21 7.78 8.86 20.24
CA ALA A 21 7.42 7.52 20.69
C ALA A 21 7.62 6.48 19.58
N ASP A 22 7.94 5.25 20.00
CA ASP A 22 8.18 4.13 19.08
C ASP A 22 7.00 3.88 18.14
N SER A 23 7.33 3.58 16.88
CA SER A 23 6.38 3.10 15.89
C SER A 23 5.78 1.76 16.34
N LYS A 24 4.46 1.62 16.16
CA LYS A 24 3.74 0.37 16.45
C LYS A 24 3.26 -0.27 15.16
N ILE A 25 3.50 -1.58 15.03
CA ILE A 25 2.88 -2.36 13.96
C ILE A 25 1.48 -2.73 14.41
N SER A 26 0.47 -2.24 13.69
CA SER A 26 -0.93 -2.56 13.95
C SER A 26 -1.42 -3.58 12.95
N ILE A 27 -1.84 -4.76 13.45
CA ILE A 27 -2.35 -5.87 12.65
C ILE A 27 -3.86 -5.67 12.44
N ASN A 28 -4.27 -5.60 11.18
CA ASN A 28 -5.65 -5.34 10.77
C ASN A 28 -6.36 -4.23 11.59
N PRO A 29 -5.80 -3.01 11.65
CA PRO A 29 -6.42 -1.94 12.41
C PRO A 29 -7.77 -1.57 11.81
N ARG A 30 -8.80 -1.47 12.65
CA ARG A 30 -10.11 -0.96 12.24
C ARG A 30 -10.13 0.56 12.37
N GLY A 31 -10.49 1.25 11.29
CA GLY A 31 -10.67 2.71 11.30
C GLY A 31 -9.38 3.54 11.30
N ALA A 32 -8.19 2.93 11.18
CA ALA A 32 -6.96 3.68 11.05
C ALA A 32 -6.88 4.43 9.72
N LYS A 33 -6.52 5.71 9.77
CA LYS A 33 -6.21 6.50 8.57
C LYS A 33 -4.77 6.23 8.16
N ILE A 34 -4.55 5.97 6.88
CA ILE A 34 -3.22 5.78 6.30
C ILE A 34 -2.62 7.17 6.07
N ALA A 35 -1.51 7.46 6.72
CA ALA A 35 -0.77 8.70 6.55
C ALA A 35 0.21 8.59 5.36
N ALA A 36 0.74 9.72 4.91
CA ALA A 36 1.83 9.71 3.94
C ALA A 36 3.04 8.96 4.53
N ASN A 37 3.71 8.16 3.71
CA ASN A 37 4.87 7.35 4.10
C ASN A 37 4.59 6.35 5.24
N THR A 38 3.36 5.85 5.36
CA THR A 38 3.04 4.69 6.19
C THR A 38 3.61 3.42 5.56
N GLN A 39 4.35 2.64 6.34
CA GLN A 39 4.81 1.31 5.92
C GLN A 39 3.67 0.29 6.04
N GLY A 40 3.38 -0.42 4.94
CA GLY A 40 2.38 -1.48 4.90
C GLY A 40 3.04 -2.86 4.78
N PHE A 41 2.46 -3.86 5.44
CA PHE A 41 2.90 -5.24 5.41
C PHE A 41 1.95 -6.06 4.54
N PHE A 42 2.47 -6.66 3.48
CA PHE A 42 1.68 -7.37 2.48
C PHE A 42 2.09 -8.85 2.38
N ILE A 43 1.11 -9.71 2.08
CA ILE A 43 1.36 -11.05 1.52
C ILE A 43 1.21 -10.95 0.00
N ALA A 44 2.24 -11.41 -0.72
CA ALA A 44 2.31 -11.45 -2.17
C ALA A 44 3.24 -12.61 -2.60
N GLN A 45 3.27 -12.92 -3.90
CA GLN A 45 4.15 -13.99 -4.42
C GLN A 45 5.59 -13.52 -4.60
N SER A 46 5.81 -12.21 -4.78
CA SER A 46 7.15 -11.62 -4.89
C SER A 46 7.19 -10.16 -4.42
N ALA A 47 8.40 -9.66 -4.17
CA ALA A 47 8.61 -8.25 -3.84
C ALA A 47 8.22 -7.30 -5.00
N ASP A 48 8.35 -7.75 -6.24
CA ASP A 48 8.01 -6.95 -7.43
C ASP A 48 6.51 -6.69 -7.53
N GLU A 49 5.68 -7.66 -7.14
CA GLU A 49 4.23 -7.46 -7.06
C GLU A 49 3.84 -6.38 -6.05
N VAL A 50 4.57 -6.31 -4.92
CA VAL A 50 4.32 -5.33 -3.85
C VAL A 50 4.66 -3.91 -4.32
N LYS A 51 5.67 -3.74 -5.18
CA LYS A 51 6.04 -2.41 -5.72
C LYS A 51 4.89 -1.70 -6.44
N ARG A 52 3.90 -2.43 -6.96
CA ARG A 52 2.69 -1.86 -7.57
C ARG A 52 1.90 -0.97 -6.60
N ALA A 53 1.86 -1.32 -5.31
CA ALA A 53 1.22 -0.48 -4.30
C ALA A 53 1.89 0.89 -4.16
N TRP A 54 3.21 0.95 -4.35
CA TRP A 54 3.98 2.20 -4.32
C TRP A 54 3.75 3.06 -5.58
N PHE A 55 3.62 2.41 -6.74
CA PHE A 55 3.43 3.07 -8.03
C PHE A 55 1.97 3.40 -8.37
N TYR A 56 1.01 2.90 -7.59
CA TYR A 56 -0.40 3.15 -7.84
C TYR A 56 -0.72 4.64 -7.80
N CYS A 57 -1.35 5.12 -8.87
CA CYS A 57 -1.86 6.48 -8.99
C CYS A 57 -3.31 6.37 -9.45
N LYS A 58 -4.23 7.04 -8.75
CA LYS A 58 -5.64 7.01 -9.12
C LYS A 58 -5.86 7.56 -10.55
N ALA A 59 -5.25 8.69 -10.89
CA ALA A 59 -5.42 9.32 -12.19
C ALA A 59 -4.93 8.46 -13.38
N CYS A 60 -3.90 7.63 -13.19
CA CYS A 60 -3.34 6.81 -14.27
C CYS A 60 -3.82 5.35 -14.24
N HIS A 61 -4.11 4.80 -13.06
CA HIS A 61 -4.28 3.35 -12.87
C HIS A 61 -5.67 2.98 -12.34
N GLU A 62 -6.63 3.92 -12.27
CA GLU A 62 -8.00 3.62 -11.82
C GLU A 62 -8.72 2.65 -12.75
N ASP A 63 -8.59 2.79 -14.07
CA ASP A 63 -9.31 1.97 -15.06
C ASP A 63 -8.52 0.75 -15.56
N ILE A 64 -7.32 0.53 -15.04
CA ILE A 64 -6.52 -0.64 -15.37
C ILE A 64 -7.16 -1.89 -14.77
N LYS A 65 -7.42 -2.89 -15.62
CA LYS A 65 -7.94 -4.21 -15.23
C LYS A 65 -6.86 -5.21 -14.88
N ASP A 66 -5.72 -5.12 -15.57
CA ASP A 66 -4.56 -5.99 -15.38
C ASP A 66 -3.55 -5.31 -14.46
N GLU A 67 -3.38 -5.84 -13.25
CA GLU A 67 -2.46 -5.31 -12.25
C GLU A 67 -0.99 -5.29 -12.72
N THR A 68 -0.59 -6.10 -13.70
CA THR A 68 0.79 -6.15 -14.21
C THR A 68 1.18 -4.88 -14.98
N LEU A 69 0.19 -4.10 -15.42
CA LEU A 69 0.39 -2.82 -16.11
C LEU A 69 0.64 -1.66 -15.14
N ILE A 70 0.44 -1.86 -13.83
CA ILE A 70 0.67 -0.85 -12.80
C ILE A 70 2.17 -0.65 -12.61
N LYS A 71 2.71 0.40 -13.24
CA LYS A 71 4.15 0.74 -13.22
C LYS A 71 4.34 2.19 -12.78
N LYS A 72 5.59 2.63 -12.64
CA LYS A 72 5.90 4.01 -12.28
C LYS A 72 5.31 4.98 -13.33
N CYS A 73 4.36 5.81 -12.90
CA CYS A 73 3.78 6.89 -13.70
C CYS A 73 4.54 8.21 -13.47
N LYS A 74 4.26 9.23 -14.29
CA LYS A 74 4.89 10.56 -14.19
C LYS A 74 4.22 11.51 -13.17
N CYS A 75 3.11 11.10 -12.57
CA CYS A 75 2.40 11.91 -11.56
C CYS A 75 3.14 11.98 -10.22
N LYS A 76 4.25 11.27 -10.08
CA LYS A 76 5.01 11.12 -8.84
C LYS A 76 6.50 11.02 -9.14
#